data_AF-A0A1F8PSL3-F1
#
_entry.id   AF-A0A1F8PSL3-F1
#
_cell.length_a   1.000
_cell.length_b   1.000
_cell.length_c   1.000
_cell.angle_alpha   90.00
_cell.angle_beta   90.00
_cell.angle_gamma   90.00
#
_symmetry.space_group_name_H-M   'P 1'
#
loop_
_entity.id
_entity.type
_entity.pdbx_description
1 polymer ?
#
loop_
_entity_poly.entity_id
_entity_poly.type
_entity_poly.pdbx_seq_one_letter_code
_entity_poly.pdbx_strand_id
1 'polypeptide(L)'
;MNQIREYLNRPLVTGILGLVVGLILGLVVLGWGLWPVRWYNAAPGNLHPGYQDYWVRMAIISYGNTGDAATAKVEFDALGDAGPQALAQVKAKPSGLDPNLITRFESAISTGAPVVVETAVPGATPTQAPTAASRSNLTTLLIVMCVVTLLVGAGLVVYFVLQGRKRAGGVEPATQMPISAEEPAAEWAGYTPPTEQAPMAQFMASYKAGDDLFDDSFSIDSPSGEFLGECGVGISETIGVGVPKKVTAFEVWLFDKNDIQTVTKVLMSAHAFNDPNIRGKLEAKGEPFEAHSGGQTVLETATLRLVARVVDMAYGQGALPESSYFDSLVLELAIWQKQP
;
A
#
# COMPACT_ATOMS: atom_id res chain seq x y z
N MET A 1 -10.77 -27.61 27.85
CA MET A 1 -11.56 -26.65 27.01
C MET A 1 -12.60 -25.84 27.79
N ASN A 2 -13.18 -26.34 28.89
CA ASN A 2 -14.24 -25.60 29.62
C ASN A 2 -13.71 -24.40 30.43
N GLN A 3 -12.53 -24.50 31.05
CA GLN A 3 -11.96 -23.37 31.81
C GLN A 3 -11.54 -22.19 30.92
N ILE A 4 -11.05 -22.45 29.70
CA ILE A 4 -10.66 -21.40 28.74
C ILE A 4 -11.89 -20.57 28.31
N ARG A 5 -13.03 -21.24 28.09
CA ARG A 5 -14.30 -20.57 27.78
C ARG A 5 -14.83 -19.71 28.92
N GLU A 6 -14.62 -20.13 30.17
CA GLU A 6 -15.05 -19.37 31.34
C GLU A 6 -14.23 -18.09 31.58
N TYR A 7 -12.93 -18.12 31.27
CA TYR A 7 -12.10 -16.91 31.26
C TYR A 7 -12.43 -15.95 30.10
N LEU A 8 -12.81 -16.47 28.93
CA LEU A 8 -13.25 -15.70 27.75
C LEU A 8 -14.64 -15.05 27.89
N ASN A 9 -15.43 -15.45 28.89
CA ASN A 9 -16.70 -14.80 29.21
C ASN A 9 -16.53 -13.57 30.12
N ARG A 10 -15.32 -13.33 30.65
CA ARG A 10 -15.04 -12.11 31.42
C ARG A 10 -14.67 -10.98 30.46
N PRO A 11 -15.48 -9.91 30.36
CA PRO A 11 -15.28 -8.86 29.37
C PRO A 11 -13.90 -8.18 29.47
N LEU A 12 -13.34 -8.14 30.68
CA LEU A 12 -12.01 -7.59 30.95
C LEU A 12 -10.88 -8.47 30.39
N VAL A 13 -11.00 -9.79 30.49
CA VAL A 13 -9.99 -10.74 29.99
C VAL A 13 -10.02 -10.80 28.47
N THR A 14 -11.22 -10.79 27.87
CA THR A 14 -11.41 -10.76 26.42
C THR A 14 -10.91 -9.44 25.83
N GLY A 15 -11.10 -8.32 26.53
CA GLY A 15 -10.54 -7.02 26.15
C GLY A 15 -9.00 -7.02 26.16
N ILE A 16 -8.37 -7.54 27.21
CA ILE A 16 -6.90 -7.64 27.29
C ILE A 16 -6.36 -8.57 26.20
N LEU A 17 -7.00 -9.72 25.99
CA LEU A 17 -6.58 -10.68 24.97
C LEU A 17 -6.69 -10.10 23.55
N GLY A 18 -7.79 -9.39 23.26
CA GLY A 18 -8.00 -8.69 22.00
C GLY A 18 -6.95 -7.59 21.77
N LEU A 19 -6.58 -6.84 22.81
CA LEU A 19 -5.53 -5.83 22.73
C LEU A 19 -4.16 -6.46 22.42
N VAL A 20 -3.81 -7.55 23.10
CA VAL A 20 -2.53 -8.25 22.87
C VAL A 20 -2.48 -8.81 21.44
N VAL A 21 -3.55 -9.44 20.97
CA VAL A 21 -3.63 -9.96 19.60
C VAL A 21 -3.57 -8.83 18.59
N GLY A 22 -4.30 -7.74 18.81
CA GLY A 22 -4.27 -6.56 17.94
C GLY A 22 -2.89 -5.92 17.87
N LEU A 23 -2.14 -5.87 18.98
CA LEU A 23 -0.79 -5.30 19.02
C LEU A 23 0.21 -6.20 18.30
N ILE A 24 0.08 -7.52 18.42
CA ILE A 24 0.90 -8.48 17.67
C ILE A 24 0.61 -8.37 16.18
N LEU A 25 -0.66 -8.35 15.77
CA LEU A 25 -1.03 -8.20 14.37
C LEU A 25 -0.59 -6.85 13.80
N GLY A 26 -0.79 -5.76 14.53
CA GLY A 26 -0.37 -4.43 14.12
C GLY A 26 1.15 -4.31 13.99
N LEU A 27 1.92 -4.82 14.96
CA LEU A 27 3.37 -4.72 14.92
C LEU A 27 3.96 -5.65 13.86
N VAL A 28 3.57 -6.92 13.84
CA VAL A 28 4.22 -7.96 13.02
C VAL A 28 3.69 -7.94 11.59
N VAL A 29 2.38 -7.91 11.40
CA VAL A 29 1.78 -8.02 10.06
C VAL A 29 1.82 -6.69 9.33
N LEU A 30 1.37 -5.61 9.98
CA LEU A 30 1.36 -4.29 9.34
C LEU A 30 2.73 -3.62 9.39
N GLY A 31 3.40 -3.62 10.54
CA GLY A 31 4.67 -2.92 10.73
C GLY A 31 5.88 -3.53 10.03
N TRP A 32 5.94 -4.87 9.93
CA TRP A 32 7.08 -5.55 9.29
C TRP A 32 6.73 -6.24 7.96
N GLY A 33 5.49 -6.69 7.78
CA GLY A 33 5.03 -7.31 6.54
C GLY A 33 4.66 -6.28 5.47
N LEU A 34 3.68 -5.41 5.77
CA LEU A 34 3.13 -4.48 4.79
C LEU A 34 3.99 -3.23 4.59
N TRP A 35 4.65 -2.74 5.65
CA TRP A 35 5.46 -1.51 5.59
C TRP A 35 6.88 -1.71 6.16
N PRO A 36 7.74 -2.50 5.50
CA PRO A 36 9.06 -2.79 6.02
C PRO A 36 9.89 -1.49 6.19
N VAL A 37 10.58 -1.38 7.32
CA VAL A 37 11.43 -0.22 7.61
C VAL A 37 12.61 -0.22 6.65
N ARG A 38 12.64 0.78 5.77
CA ARG A 38 13.75 1.01 4.84
C ARG A 38 14.61 2.15 5.35
N TRP A 39 15.89 1.86 5.56
CA TRP A 39 16.87 2.86 5.95
C TRP A 39 17.57 3.37 4.69
N TYR A 40 17.54 4.68 4.48
CA TYR A 40 18.23 5.37 3.39
C TYR A 40 19.33 6.24 3.98
N ASN A 41 20.43 6.42 3.23
CA ASN A 41 21.56 7.27 3.64
C ASN A 41 22.16 6.85 4.99
N ALA A 42 22.32 5.54 5.19
CA ALA A 42 22.93 5.00 6.41
C ALA A 42 24.37 5.50 6.55
N ALA A 43 24.71 6.00 7.74
CA ALA A 43 26.07 6.43 8.07
C ALA A 43 27.07 5.26 7.98
N PRO A 44 28.37 5.52 7.78
CA PRO A 44 29.40 4.49 7.72
C PRO A 44 29.40 3.51 8.91
N GLY A 45 29.03 3.98 10.12
CA GLY A 45 28.87 3.13 11.30
C GLY A 45 27.82 2.02 11.18
N ASN A 46 26.82 2.18 10.30
CA ASN A 46 25.76 1.19 10.07
C ASN A 46 26.08 0.20 8.93
N LEU A 47 27.25 0.33 8.29
CA LEU A 47 27.68 -0.57 7.25
C LEU A 47 27.95 -1.97 7.83
N HIS A 48 27.86 -2.99 6.97
CA HIS A 48 28.31 -4.34 7.32
C HIS A 48 29.79 -4.30 7.76
N PRO A 49 30.25 -5.10 8.75
CA PRO A 49 31.62 -5.02 9.28
C PRO A 49 32.72 -5.06 8.22
N GLY A 50 32.58 -5.90 7.18
CA GLY A 50 33.53 -5.94 6.07
C GLY A 50 33.63 -4.63 5.25
N TYR A 51 32.56 -3.84 5.17
CA TYR A 51 32.56 -2.52 4.55
C TYR A 51 33.04 -1.42 5.50
N GLN A 52 32.85 -1.57 6.81
CA GLN A 52 33.46 -0.68 7.81
C GLN A 52 34.99 -0.76 7.73
N ASP A 53 35.54 -1.97 7.61
CA ASP A 53 36.97 -2.17 7.37
C ASP A 53 37.43 -1.48 6.08
N TYR A 54 36.66 -1.60 4.99
CA TYR A 54 36.98 -0.94 3.73
C TYR A 54 36.96 0.59 3.84
N TRP A 55 35.97 1.15 4.55
CA TRP A 55 35.88 2.58 4.81
C TRP A 55 37.10 3.09 5.57
N VAL A 56 37.50 2.43 6.67
CA VAL A 56 38.69 2.82 7.44
C VAL A 56 39.96 2.76 6.59
N ARG A 57 40.09 1.75 5.72
CA ARG A 57 41.22 1.68 4.76
C ARG A 57 41.24 2.88 3.83
N MET A 58 40.08 3.26 3.28
CA MET A 58 39.99 4.41 2.39
C MET A 58 40.30 5.72 3.12
N ALA A 59 39.86 5.87 4.38
CA ALA A 59 40.22 7.02 5.21
C ALA A 59 41.72 7.11 5.47
N ILE A 60 42.38 5.98 5.74
CA ILE A 60 43.84 5.92 5.92
C ILE A 60 44.58 6.28 4.62
N ILE A 61 44.10 5.79 3.46
CA ILE A 61 44.69 6.14 2.15
C ILE A 61 44.48 7.61 1.83
N SER A 62 43.27 8.13 2.06
CA SER A 62 42.92 9.55 1.88
C SER A 62 43.85 10.44 2.71
N TYR A 63 44.04 10.11 4.00
CA TYR A 63 44.99 10.78 4.87
C TYR A 63 46.44 10.66 4.38
N GLY A 64 46.86 9.49 3.88
CA GLY A 64 48.20 9.31 3.32
C GLY A 64 48.48 10.18 2.10
N ASN A 65 47.45 10.44 1.29
CA ASN A 65 47.55 11.26 0.08
C ASN A 65 47.46 12.76 0.38
N THR A 66 46.62 13.16 1.33
CA THR A 66 46.32 14.57 1.63
C THR A 66 47.11 15.13 2.81
N GLY A 67 47.47 14.28 3.77
CA GLY A 67 48.04 14.69 5.06
C GLY A 67 47.06 15.41 5.99
N ASP A 68 45.77 15.46 5.64
CA ASP A 68 44.77 16.23 6.38
C ASP A 68 44.20 15.46 7.57
N ALA A 69 44.69 15.79 8.76
CA ALA A 69 44.25 15.20 10.03
C ALA A 69 42.80 15.57 10.40
N ALA A 70 42.29 16.73 9.97
CA ALA A 70 40.93 17.15 10.28
C ALA A 70 39.91 16.32 9.51
N THR A 71 40.14 16.13 8.21
CA THR A 71 39.30 15.26 7.36
C THR A 71 39.39 13.80 7.81
N ALA A 72 40.60 13.31 8.12
CA ALA A 72 40.81 11.96 8.65
C ALA A 72 39.99 11.70 9.94
N LYS A 73 39.92 12.68 10.84
CA LYS A 73 39.13 12.59 12.06
C LYS A 73 37.63 12.55 11.75
N VAL A 74 37.13 13.40 10.85
CA VAL A 74 35.71 13.40 10.45
C VAL A 74 35.30 12.07 9.83
N GLU A 75 36.11 11.54 8.92
CA GLU A 75 35.86 10.25 8.27
C GLU A 75 35.87 9.09 9.27
N PHE A 76 36.74 9.14 10.27
CA PHE A 76 36.81 8.14 11.33
C PHE A 76 35.63 8.26 12.32
N ASP A 77 35.29 9.47 12.75
CA ASP A 77 34.17 9.74 13.65
C ASP A 77 32.83 9.34 13.01
N ALA A 78 32.73 9.30 11.67
CA ALA A 78 31.54 8.83 10.93
C ALA A 78 31.22 7.34 11.16
N LEU A 79 32.17 6.52 11.64
CA LEU A 79 31.89 5.14 12.05
C LEU A 79 31.27 5.03 13.45
N GLY A 80 31.35 6.08 14.27
CA GLY A 80 30.91 6.05 15.66
C GLY A 80 31.54 4.88 16.44
N ASP A 81 30.70 4.12 17.15
CA ASP A 81 31.12 3.02 18.02
C ASP A 81 31.84 1.88 17.28
N ALA A 82 31.64 1.74 15.97
CA ALA A 82 32.30 0.71 15.15
C ALA A 82 33.75 1.07 14.78
N GLY A 83 34.14 2.35 14.88
CA GLY A 83 35.44 2.86 14.44
C GLY A 83 36.64 2.15 15.08
N PRO A 84 36.72 2.03 16.42
CA PRO A 84 37.85 1.36 17.08
C PRO A 84 38.02 -0.10 16.68
N GLN A 85 36.92 -0.84 16.52
CA GLN A 85 36.96 -2.24 16.12
C GLN A 85 37.42 -2.38 14.67
N ALA A 86 36.90 -1.56 13.75
CA ALA A 86 37.31 -1.57 12.35
C ALA A 86 38.79 -1.19 12.19
N LEU A 87 39.27 -0.20 12.95
CA LEU A 87 40.70 0.15 12.94
C LEU A 87 41.59 -1.00 13.46
N ALA A 88 41.16 -1.69 14.52
CA ALA A 88 41.88 -2.85 15.02
C ALA A 88 41.95 -3.98 13.97
N GLN A 89 40.87 -4.21 13.21
CA GLN A 89 40.84 -5.19 12.12
C GLN A 89 41.78 -4.81 10.97
N VAL A 90 41.79 -3.53 10.58
CA VAL A 90 42.71 -3.03 9.55
C VAL A 90 44.16 -3.12 9.98
N LYS A 91 44.47 -2.86 11.26
CA LYS A 91 45.82 -3.07 11.84
C LYS A 91 46.24 -4.54 11.79
N ALA A 92 45.32 -5.46 12.11
CA ALA A 92 45.58 -6.89 12.08
C ALA A 92 45.75 -7.44 10.66
N LYS A 93 45.06 -6.85 9.66
CA LYS A 93 45.12 -7.25 8.25
C LYS A 93 45.28 -6.03 7.34
N PRO A 94 46.50 -5.50 7.16
CA PRO A 94 46.72 -4.26 6.41
C PRO A 94 46.37 -4.35 4.90
N SER A 95 46.33 -5.54 4.31
CA SER A 95 45.99 -5.79 2.89
C SER A 95 46.55 -4.76 1.90
N GLY A 96 47.85 -4.46 2.00
CA GLY A 96 48.55 -3.53 1.10
C GLY A 96 48.75 -2.10 1.64
N LEU A 97 48.19 -1.77 2.82
CA LEU A 97 48.48 -0.52 3.52
C LEU A 97 49.85 -0.57 4.22
N ASP A 98 50.60 0.54 4.15
CA ASP A 98 51.83 0.73 4.92
C ASP A 98 51.51 0.81 6.42
N PRO A 99 52.08 -0.08 7.28
CA PRO A 99 51.89 -0.03 8.73
C PRO A 99 52.29 1.32 9.36
N ASN A 100 53.25 2.04 8.77
CA ASN A 100 53.65 3.37 9.24
C ASN A 100 52.53 4.38 9.02
N LEU A 101 51.83 4.30 7.89
CA LEU A 101 50.70 5.18 7.57
C LEU A 101 49.52 4.96 8.53
N ILE A 102 49.24 3.71 8.89
CA ILE A 102 48.19 3.37 9.87
C ILE A 102 48.50 4.00 11.24
N THR A 103 49.77 3.95 11.66
CA THR A 103 50.22 4.53 12.94
C THR A 103 50.10 6.05 12.94
N ARG A 104 50.44 6.71 11.82
CA ARG A 104 50.27 8.17 11.67
C ARG A 104 48.81 8.59 11.66
N PHE A 105 47.94 7.82 11.02
CA PHE A 105 46.49 8.05 11.02
C PHE A 105 45.92 7.94 12.45
N GLU A 106 46.31 6.91 13.20
CA GLU A 106 45.88 6.72 14.60
C GLU A 106 46.31 7.89 15.51
N SER A 107 47.52 8.41 15.31
CA SER A 107 47.95 9.62 16.00
C SER A 107 47.11 10.83 15.60
N ALA A 108 46.82 11.01 14.30
CA ALA A 108 46.08 12.15 13.77
C ALA A 108 44.63 12.21 14.28
N ILE A 109 43.93 11.07 14.36
CA ILE A 109 42.55 11.02 14.88
C ILE A 109 42.47 11.21 16.41
N SER A 110 43.58 10.93 17.13
CA SER A 110 43.66 11.04 18.59
C SER A 110 43.97 12.46 19.05
N THR A 111 44.81 13.20 18.31
CA THR A 111 45.08 14.62 18.55
C THR A 111 44.08 15.45 17.77
N GLY A 112 42.89 15.72 18.33
CA GLY A 112 41.92 16.61 17.71
C GLY A 112 42.55 17.97 17.38
N ALA A 113 42.88 18.20 16.12
CA ALA A 113 43.40 19.47 15.62
C ALA A 113 42.22 20.44 15.34
N PRO A 114 42.40 21.75 15.57
CA PRO A 114 41.31 22.72 15.52
C PRO A 114 40.74 22.85 14.11
N VAL A 115 39.42 22.94 14.06
CA VAL A 115 38.63 23.13 12.84
C VAL A 115 39.02 24.48 12.21
N VAL A 116 39.71 24.44 11.07
CA VAL A 116 39.77 25.60 10.17
C VAL A 116 38.47 25.55 9.36
N VAL A 117 37.52 26.40 9.75
CA VAL A 117 36.33 26.67 8.95
C VAL A 117 36.77 27.57 7.80
N GLU A 118 36.99 27.00 6.62
CA GLU A 118 37.21 27.78 5.40
C GLU A 118 35.97 27.71 4.49
N THR A 119 35.28 28.86 4.48
CA THR A 119 34.42 29.42 3.43
C THR A 119 33.25 28.60 2.92
N ALA A 120 32.07 28.95 3.45
CA ALA A 120 30.77 28.61 2.87
C ALA A 120 30.65 29.10 1.42
N VAL A 121 30.26 28.18 0.53
CA VAL A 121 29.66 28.50 -0.77
C VAL A 121 28.26 29.09 -0.50
N PRO A 122 27.92 30.30 -0.97
CA PRO A 122 26.57 30.83 -0.82
C PRO A 122 25.64 30.12 -1.79
N GLY A 123 24.80 29.21 -1.28
CA GLY A 123 23.80 28.53 -2.12
C GLY A 123 23.19 27.24 -1.59
N ALA A 124 23.52 26.78 -0.38
CA ALA A 124 22.81 25.67 0.25
C ALA A 124 21.95 26.18 1.40
N THR A 125 20.64 26.22 1.20
CA THR A 125 19.67 26.34 2.28
C THR A 125 19.97 25.23 3.30
N PRO A 126 20.29 25.54 4.56
CA PRO A 126 20.61 24.51 5.54
C PRO A 126 19.31 23.78 5.91
N THR A 127 19.14 22.56 5.40
CA THR A 127 18.23 21.60 6.01
C THR A 127 18.84 21.22 7.34
N GLN A 128 18.20 21.68 8.43
CA GLN A 128 18.59 21.40 9.80
C GLN A 128 18.74 19.89 10.03
N ALA A 129 19.87 19.49 10.60
CA ALA A 129 20.01 18.20 11.25
C ALA A 129 19.01 18.13 12.44
N PRO A 130 18.31 17.01 12.65
CA PRO A 130 17.44 16.88 13.80
C PRO A 130 18.30 16.89 15.06
N THR A 131 18.09 17.92 15.87
CA THR A 131 18.63 18.06 17.21
C THR A 131 18.16 16.89 18.08
N ALA A 132 19.08 16.38 18.90
CA ALA A 132 18.79 15.38 19.90
C ALA A 132 17.52 15.68 20.72
N ALA A 133 16.66 14.68 20.82
CA ALA A 133 15.67 14.46 21.87
C ALA A 133 14.82 15.68 22.30
N SER A 134 13.84 16.06 21.47
CA SER A 134 12.63 16.70 21.99
C SER A 134 11.75 15.62 22.64
N ARG A 135 11.66 15.61 23.97
CA ARG A 135 10.56 14.90 24.63
C ARG A 135 9.22 15.45 24.11
N SER A 136 8.26 14.56 23.98
CA SER A 136 6.83 14.86 24.06
C SER A 136 6.23 15.66 22.91
N ASN A 137 5.93 14.96 21.80
CA ASN A 137 4.75 15.22 20.95
C ASN A 137 4.27 13.91 20.32
N LEU A 138 5.20 12.98 20.02
CA LEU A 138 4.87 11.63 19.56
C LEU A 138 4.19 10.79 20.65
N THR A 139 4.63 10.92 21.91
CA THR A 139 3.99 10.25 23.05
C THR A 139 2.59 10.79 23.30
N THR A 140 2.41 12.11 23.23
CA THR A 140 1.10 12.77 23.31
C THR A 140 0.19 12.36 22.16
N LEU A 141 0.72 12.31 20.94
CA LEU A 141 -0.02 11.88 19.75
C LEU A 141 -0.41 10.40 19.84
N LEU A 142 0.48 9.51 20.28
CA LEU A 142 0.18 8.09 20.53
C LEU A 142 -0.86 7.91 21.65
N ILE A 143 -0.76 8.68 22.73
CA ILE A 143 -1.77 8.65 23.81
C ILE A 143 -3.11 9.15 23.29
N VAL A 144 -3.15 10.22 22.50
CA VAL A 144 -4.37 10.75 21.88
C VAL A 144 -4.96 9.74 20.90
N MET A 145 -4.14 9.13 20.03
CA MET A 145 -4.58 8.10 19.08
C MET A 145 -5.14 6.87 19.83
N CYS A 146 -4.49 6.46 20.92
CA CYS A 146 -4.92 5.33 21.76
C CYS A 146 -6.22 5.65 22.52
N VAL A 147 -6.38 6.88 23.01
CA VAL A 147 -7.63 7.33 23.65
C VAL A 147 -8.76 7.42 22.63
N VAL A 148 -8.48 7.92 21.41
CA VAL A 148 -9.47 8.00 20.33
C VAL A 148 -9.90 6.61 19.90
N THR A 149 -8.98 5.64 19.73
CA THR A 149 -9.35 4.26 19.39
C THR A 149 -10.11 3.57 20.51
N LEU A 150 -9.76 3.82 21.78
CA LEU A 150 -10.54 3.32 22.92
C LEU A 150 -11.93 3.95 23.00
N LEU A 151 -12.09 5.24 22.67
CA LEU A 151 -13.38 5.91 22.62
C LEU A 151 -14.25 5.39 21.46
N VAL A 152 -13.66 5.17 20.28
CA VAL A 152 -14.38 4.57 19.14
C VAL A 152 -14.78 3.13 19.44
N GLY A 153 -13.88 2.34 20.04
CA GLY A 153 -14.18 0.98 20.49
C GLY A 153 -15.29 0.94 21.54
N ALA A 154 -15.23 1.81 22.56
CA ALA A 154 -16.28 1.93 23.57
C ALA A 154 -17.61 2.39 22.96
N GLY A 155 -17.57 3.32 22.00
CA GLY A 155 -18.75 3.78 21.26
C GLY A 155 -19.41 2.65 20.45
N LEU A 156 -18.62 1.83 19.77
CA LEU A 156 -19.13 0.65 19.03
C LEU A 156 -19.73 -0.40 19.97
N VAL A 157 -19.10 -0.66 21.12
CA VAL A 157 -19.66 -1.59 22.13
C VAL A 157 -20.99 -1.07 22.67
N VAL A 158 -21.09 0.21 23.02
CA VAL A 158 -22.35 0.84 23.48
C VAL A 158 -23.42 0.78 22.38
N TYR A 159 -23.05 1.09 21.13
CA TYR A 159 -23.95 1.01 19.98
C TYR A 159 -24.50 -0.41 19.77
N PHE A 160 -23.64 -1.43 19.80
CA PHE A 160 -24.06 -2.83 19.65
C PHE A 160 -24.91 -3.34 20.83
N VAL A 161 -24.62 -2.92 22.07
CA VAL A 161 -25.43 -3.27 23.25
C VAL A 161 -26.81 -2.58 23.20
N LEU A 162 -26.88 -1.33 22.71
CA LEU A 162 -28.15 -0.62 22.52
C LEU A 162 -28.97 -1.21 21.35
N GLN A 163 -28.32 -1.65 20.26
CA GLN A 163 -29.00 -2.43 19.22
C GLN A 163 -29.49 -3.79 19.71
N GLY A 164 -28.72 -4.47 20.58
CA GLY A 164 -29.12 -5.72 21.23
C GLY A 164 -30.33 -5.55 22.15
N ARG A 165 -30.48 -4.41 22.83
CA ARG A 165 -31.67 -4.09 23.65
C ARG A 165 -32.88 -3.74 22.79
N LYS A 166 -32.71 -3.12 21.61
CA LYS A 166 -33.80 -2.89 20.65
C LYS A 166 -34.36 -4.17 20.03
N ARG A 167 -33.58 -5.26 19.98
CA ARG A 167 -34.03 -6.59 19.53
C ARG A 167 -34.68 -7.44 20.63
N ALA A 168 -34.63 -7.00 21.89
CA ALA A 168 -35.12 -7.78 23.05
C ALA A 168 -36.43 -7.25 23.66
N GLY A 169 -37.08 -6.25 23.05
CA GLY A 169 -38.36 -5.71 23.51
C GLY A 169 -39.39 -5.69 22.39
N GLY A 170 -40.28 -6.67 22.37
CA GLY A 170 -41.43 -6.71 21.45
C GLY A 170 -41.85 -8.13 21.08
N VAL A 171 -42.42 -8.86 22.04
CA VAL A 171 -43.26 -10.03 21.75
C VAL A 171 -44.70 -9.54 21.72
N GLU A 172 -45.28 -9.45 20.53
CA GLU A 172 -46.74 -9.50 20.31
C GLU A 172 -47.05 -10.24 19.01
N PRO A 173 -48.23 -10.87 18.90
CA PRO A 173 -48.38 -12.16 18.25
C PRO A 173 -48.60 -12.11 16.75
N ALA A 174 -48.21 -13.21 16.11
CA ALA A 174 -48.34 -13.50 14.69
C ALA A 174 -49.77 -13.29 14.18
N THR A 175 -49.90 -12.39 13.20
CA THR A 175 -50.98 -12.45 12.22
C THR A 175 -50.42 -13.13 10.98
N GLN A 176 -50.92 -14.32 10.69
CA GLN A 176 -50.61 -15.05 9.46
C GLN A 176 -51.43 -14.50 8.28
N MET A 177 -50.79 -14.61 7.11
CA MET A 177 -51.30 -14.63 5.73
C MET A 177 -51.22 -13.33 4.94
N PRO A 178 -51.04 -13.39 3.60
CA PRO A 178 -50.45 -14.45 2.77
C PRO A 178 -49.28 -13.92 1.90
N ILE A 179 -48.58 -14.85 1.26
CA ILE A 179 -47.60 -14.59 0.20
C ILE A 179 -48.30 -13.77 -0.89
N SER A 180 -47.80 -12.57 -1.14
CA SER A 180 -47.97 -11.87 -2.42
C SER A 180 -46.61 -11.33 -2.79
N ALA A 181 -46.18 -11.75 -3.97
CA ALA A 181 -45.09 -11.17 -4.73
C ALA A 181 -45.33 -9.67 -4.92
N GLU A 182 -44.26 -9.00 -5.36
CA GLU A 182 -44.16 -7.57 -5.73
C GLU A 182 -43.48 -6.70 -4.67
N GLU A 183 -42.15 -6.67 -4.77
CA GLU A 183 -41.36 -5.48 -4.52
C GLU A 183 -41.84 -4.31 -5.41
N PRO A 184 -41.51 -3.06 -5.07
CA PRO A 184 -40.98 -2.15 -6.05
C PRO A 184 -39.47 -2.09 -5.85
N ALA A 185 -38.76 -2.88 -6.66
CA ALA A 185 -37.40 -2.55 -7.04
C ALA A 185 -37.41 -1.12 -7.61
N ALA A 186 -36.47 -0.30 -7.16
CA ALA A 186 -36.28 1.04 -7.67
C ALA A 186 -36.04 0.97 -9.19
N GLU A 187 -37.03 1.44 -9.93
CA GLU A 187 -37.05 1.52 -11.37
C GLU A 187 -36.02 2.57 -11.84
N TRP A 188 -34.79 2.11 -12.12
CA TRP A 188 -33.86 2.85 -12.97
C TRP A 188 -34.14 2.48 -14.42
N ALA A 189 -34.67 3.46 -15.15
CA ALA A 189 -35.15 3.31 -16.51
C ALA A 189 -34.07 2.82 -17.48
N GLY A 190 -34.42 1.80 -18.28
CA GLY A 190 -33.85 1.59 -19.62
C GLY A 190 -33.02 0.33 -19.86
N TYR A 191 -33.03 -0.67 -18.98
CA TYR A 191 -32.42 -1.97 -19.29
C TYR A 191 -33.49 -3.01 -19.57
N THR A 192 -33.66 -3.36 -20.85
CA THR A 192 -34.29 -4.62 -21.24
C THR A 192 -33.18 -5.67 -21.23
N PRO A 193 -33.09 -6.57 -20.23
CA PRO A 193 -32.14 -7.67 -20.31
C PRO A 193 -32.42 -8.45 -21.60
N PRO A 194 -31.40 -8.74 -22.41
CA PRO A 194 -31.51 -9.83 -23.37
C PRO A 194 -31.97 -11.07 -22.61
N THR A 195 -32.71 -11.96 -23.26
CA THR A 195 -33.24 -13.23 -22.75
C THR A 195 -32.17 -14.19 -22.17
N GLU A 196 -31.49 -13.78 -21.11
CA GLU A 196 -30.49 -14.50 -20.33
C GLU A 196 -30.87 -14.33 -18.85
N GLN A 197 -30.66 -15.39 -18.06
CA GLN A 197 -31.02 -15.49 -16.64
C GLN A 197 -30.56 -14.27 -15.84
N ALA A 198 -31.20 -13.95 -14.72
CA ALA A 198 -30.70 -12.92 -13.81
C ALA A 198 -29.25 -13.26 -13.37
N PRO A 199 -28.33 -12.28 -13.31
CA PRO A 199 -26.96 -12.54 -12.87
C PRO A 199 -26.95 -13.04 -11.43
N MET A 200 -25.99 -13.92 -11.13
CA MET A 200 -25.82 -14.45 -9.78
C MET A 200 -25.33 -13.37 -8.81
N ALA A 201 -24.55 -12.42 -9.32
CA ALA A 201 -23.91 -11.35 -8.56
C ALA A 201 -23.79 -10.12 -9.46
N GLN A 202 -23.97 -8.95 -8.86
CA GLN A 202 -23.78 -7.66 -9.48
C GLN A 202 -22.96 -6.78 -8.54
N PHE A 203 -21.90 -6.18 -9.07
CA PHE A 203 -21.06 -5.24 -8.33
C PHE A 203 -20.96 -3.93 -9.10
N MET A 204 -20.68 -2.85 -8.37
CA MET A 204 -20.46 -1.54 -8.95
C MET A 204 -19.11 -1.00 -8.50
N ALA A 205 -18.23 -0.74 -9.47
CA ALA A 205 -16.93 -0.15 -9.24
C ALA A 205 -16.97 1.31 -9.70
N SER A 206 -16.49 2.23 -8.86
CA SER A 206 -16.61 3.67 -9.11
C SER A 206 -15.28 4.36 -8.86
N TYR A 207 -14.60 4.73 -9.93
CA TYR A 207 -13.38 5.53 -9.88
C TYR A 207 -13.70 7.03 -9.98
N LYS A 208 -12.91 7.83 -9.25
CA LYS A 208 -12.88 9.29 -9.38
C LYS A 208 -11.43 9.78 -9.39
N ALA A 209 -11.14 10.78 -10.22
CA ALA A 209 -9.83 11.41 -10.30
C ALA A 209 -9.40 11.93 -8.92
N GLY A 210 -8.16 11.57 -8.54
CA GLY A 210 -7.67 11.75 -7.18
C GLY A 210 -7.43 10.44 -6.45
N ASP A 211 -8.12 9.37 -6.85
CA ASP A 211 -7.90 8.03 -6.29
C ASP A 211 -6.75 7.31 -7.00
N ASP A 212 -5.53 7.64 -6.60
CA ASP A 212 -4.29 7.12 -7.22
C ASP A 212 -4.01 5.64 -6.85
N LEU A 213 -4.83 5.04 -5.98
CA LEU A 213 -4.73 3.67 -5.47
C LEU A 213 -5.97 2.83 -5.79
N PHE A 214 -6.83 3.30 -6.70
CA PHE A 214 -8.04 2.59 -7.09
C PHE A 214 -7.74 1.17 -7.59
N ASP A 215 -8.27 0.18 -6.87
CA ASP A 215 -8.13 -1.26 -7.12
C ASP A 215 -9.26 -1.99 -6.37
N ASP A 216 -10.46 -1.98 -6.96
CA ASP A 216 -11.65 -2.64 -6.38
C ASP A 216 -11.62 -4.13 -6.70
N SER A 217 -11.86 -4.96 -5.68
CA SER A 217 -11.97 -6.42 -5.82
C SER A 217 -13.20 -6.97 -5.11
N PHE A 218 -13.86 -7.94 -5.74
CA PHE A 218 -15.11 -8.54 -5.31
C PHE A 218 -15.04 -10.07 -5.40
N SER A 219 -15.30 -10.73 -4.28
CA SER A 219 -15.46 -12.19 -4.24
C SER A 219 -16.78 -12.63 -4.87
N ILE A 220 -16.72 -13.66 -5.70
CA ILE A 220 -17.86 -14.28 -6.35
C ILE A 220 -18.16 -15.58 -5.61
N ASP A 221 -19.21 -15.56 -4.80
CA ASP A 221 -19.70 -16.72 -4.08
C ASP A 221 -21.02 -17.21 -4.70
N SER A 222 -21.24 -18.52 -4.66
CA SER A 222 -22.51 -19.12 -5.04
C SER A 222 -23.62 -18.72 -4.05
N PRO A 223 -24.91 -18.87 -4.42
CA PRO A 223 -26.01 -18.70 -3.46
C PRO A 223 -25.95 -19.63 -2.23
N SER A 224 -25.17 -20.72 -2.30
CA SER A 224 -24.91 -21.62 -1.16
C SER A 224 -23.71 -21.22 -0.32
N GLY A 225 -23.00 -20.13 -0.67
CA GLY A 225 -21.82 -19.62 0.04
C GLY A 225 -20.52 -20.32 -0.33
N GLU A 226 -20.46 -21.01 -1.47
CA GLU A 226 -19.22 -21.58 -1.99
C GLU A 226 -18.47 -20.55 -2.82
N PHE A 227 -17.18 -20.35 -2.55
CA PHE A 227 -16.31 -19.51 -3.37
C PHE A 227 -16.16 -20.07 -4.80
N LEU A 228 -16.56 -19.28 -5.79
CA LEU A 228 -16.47 -19.61 -7.23
C LEU A 228 -15.33 -18.86 -7.93
N GLY A 229 -14.98 -17.67 -7.47
CA GLY A 229 -13.95 -16.86 -8.12
C GLY A 229 -13.88 -15.44 -7.55
N GLU A 230 -13.17 -14.57 -8.25
CA GLU A 230 -13.01 -13.16 -7.87
C GLU A 230 -12.97 -12.30 -9.13
N CYS A 231 -13.50 -11.08 -9.05
CA CYS A 231 -13.40 -10.11 -10.13
C CYS A 231 -13.09 -8.74 -9.58
N GLY A 232 -12.50 -7.88 -10.40
CA GLY A 232 -12.12 -6.55 -9.96
C GLY A 232 -11.84 -5.58 -11.09
N VAL A 233 -11.60 -4.34 -10.68
CA VAL A 233 -11.22 -3.23 -11.55
C VAL A 233 -10.05 -2.48 -10.94
N GLY A 234 -8.94 -2.41 -11.65
CA GLY A 234 -7.73 -1.71 -11.22
C GLY A 234 -7.27 -0.65 -12.21
N ILE A 235 -6.42 0.27 -11.75
CA ILE A 235 -5.69 1.20 -12.64
C ILE A 235 -4.63 0.41 -13.42
N SER A 236 -4.72 0.43 -14.75
CA SER A 236 -3.72 -0.22 -15.60
C SER A 236 -2.60 0.73 -16.02
N GLU A 237 -2.92 1.94 -16.46
CA GLU A 237 -1.93 2.91 -16.95
C GLU A 237 -2.36 4.36 -16.69
N THR A 238 -1.37 5.24 -16.53
CA THR A 238 -1.56 6.68 -16.36
C THR A 238 -0.81 7.47 -17.42
N ILE A 239 -1.33 8.63 -17.82
CA ILE A 239 -0.71 9.51 -18.81
C ILE A 239 -0.16 10.79 -18.15
N GLY A 240 0.95 11.29 -18.67
CA GLY A 240 1.56 12.54 -18.24
C GLY A 240 2.29 12.44 -16.90
N VAL A 241 2.52 13.59 -16.27
CA VAL A 241 3.23 13.72 -14.99
C VAL A 241 2.43 14.62 -14.05
N GLY A 242 2.41 14.30 -12.76
CA GLY A 242 1.73 15.11 -11.74
C GLY A 242 0.97 14.28 -10.71
N VAL A 243 0.48 14.97 -9.67
CA VAL A 243 -0.43 14.45 -8.65
C VAL A 243 -1.69 15.32 -8.65
N PRO A 244 -2.90 14.76 -8.70
CA PRO A 244 -3.20 13.33 -8.76
C PRO A 244 -2.85 12.72 -10.12
N LYS A 245 -2.60 11.40 -10.12
CA LYS A 245 -2.30 10.64 -11.34
C LYS A 245 -3.48 10.75 -12.31
N LYS A 246 -3.18 10.83 -13.60
CA LYS A 246 -4.18 10.91 -14.65
C LYS A 246 -4.34 9.55 -15.29
N VAL A 247 -5.32 8.78 -14.83
CA VAL A 247 -5.56 7.40 -15.27
C VAL A 247 -6.08 7.40 -16.70
N THR A 248 -5.38 6.70 -17.60
CA THR A 248 -5.73 6.61 -19.04
C THR A 248 -6.31 5.26 -19.42
N ALA A 249 -6.12 4.22 -18.60
CA ALA A 249 -6.69 2.90 -18.80
C ALA A 249 -6.93 2.17 -17.47
N PHE A 250 -7.98 1.35 -17.44
CA PHE A 250 -8.33 0.45 -16.35
C PHE A 250 -8.25 -0.99 -16.83
N GLU A 251 -7.98 -1.92 -15.92
CA GLU A 251 -8.09 -3.35 -16.19
C GLU A 251 -9.26 -3.92 -15.42
N VAL A 252 -10.15 -4.60 -16.13
CA VAL A 252 -11.19 -5.44 -15.56
C VAL A 252 -10.70 -6.86 -15.66
N TRP A 253 -10.70 -7.59 -14.55
CA TRP A 253 -10.17 -8.93 -14.49
C TRP A 253 -11.18 -9.89 -13.85
N LEU A 254 -11.12 -11.15 -14.28
CA LEU A 254 -11.96 -12.25 -13.79
C LEU A 254 -11.08 -13.46 -13.52
N PHE A 255 -11.08 -13.90 -12.27
CA PHE A 255 -10.47 -15.14 -11.80
C PHE A 255 -11.57 -16.15 -11.47
N ASP A 256 -11.36 -17.39 -11.89
CA ASP A 256 -12.26 -18.52 -11.65
C ASP A 256 -11.50 -19.58 -10.86
N LYS A 257 -12.08 -20.10 -9.79
CA LYS A 257 -11.46 -21.15 -8.95
C LYS A 257 -11.11 -22.42 -9.74
N ASN A 258 -11.85 -22.72 -10.80
CA ASN A 258 -11.65 -23.89 -11.65
C ASN A 258 -10.70 -23.61 -12.83
N ASP A 259 -10.22 -22.38 -12.96
CA ASP A 259 -9.26 -21.96 -13.98
C ASP A 259 -7.96 -21.48 -13.31
N ILE A 260 -6.82 -21.75 -13.95
CA ILE A 260 -5.52 -21.29 -13.45
C ILE A 260 -5.12 -19.93 -14.03
N GLN A 261 -5.88 -19.43 -15.02
CA GLN A 261 -5.62 -18.16 -15.68
C GLN A 261 -6.69 -17.12 -15.32
N THR A 262 -6.22 -15.91 -15.02
CA THR A 262 -7.07 -14.73 -14.92
C THR A 262 -7.28 -14.16 -16.31
N VAL A 263 -8.55 -13.94 -16.67
CA VAL A 263 -8.90 -13.26 -17.92
C VAL A 263 -8.95 -11.76 -17.64
N THR A 264 -8.25 -10.97 -18.43
CA THR A 264 -8.17 -9.51 -18.24
C THR A 264 -8.54 -8.78 -19.52
N LYS A 265 -9.38 -7.75 -19.38
CA LYS A 265 -9.67 -6.77 -20.42
C LYS A 265 -9.23 -5.39 -19.97
N VAL A 266 -8.61 -4.65 -20.89
CA VAL A 266 -8.11 -3.30 -20.61
C VAL A 266 -9.04 -2.27 -21.23
N LEU A 267 -9.76 -1.54 -20.39
CA LEU A 267 -10.65 -0.44 -20.75
C LEU A 267 -9.81 0.82 -20.93
N MET A 268 -9.68 1.28 -22.16
CA MET A 268 -8.81 2.39 -22.55
C MET A 268 -9.62 3.66 -22.78
N SER A 269 -9.01 4.82 -22.49
CA SER A 269 -9.49 6.09 -23.03
C SER A 269 -9.40 6.09 -24.56
N ALA A 270 -10.22 6.90 -25.22
CA ALA A 270 -10.20 7.02 -26.68
C ALA A 270 -8.81 7.40 -27.21
N HIS A 271 -8.08 8.26 -26.50
CA HIS A 271 -6.70 8.59 -26.84
C HIS A 271 -5.77 7.38 -26.72
N ALA A 272 -5.82 6.65 -25.60
CA ALA A 272 -4.96 5.49 -25.37
C ALA A 272 -5.22 4.37 -26.39
N PHE A 273 -6.47 4.20 -26.82
CA PHE A 273 -6.84 3.22 -27.83
C PHE A 273 -6.32 3.59 -29.23
N ASN A 274 -6.30 4.89 -29.56
CA ASN A 274 -5.84 5.38 -30.86
C ASN A 274 -4.31 5.61 -30.94
N ASP A 275 -3.59 5.68 -29.82
CA ASP A 275 -2.13 5.77 -29.79
C ASP A 275 -1.49 4.36 -29.89
N PRO A 276 -0.78 4.02 -30.97
CA PRO A 276 -0.18 2.70 -31.13
C PRO A 276 0.83 2.32 -30.04
N ASN A 277 1.50 3.30 -29.44
CA ASN A 277 2.50 3.05 -28.40
C ASN A 277 1.84 2.69 -27.06
N ILE A 278 0.77 3.41 -26.70
CA ILE A 278 0.02 3.13 -25.47
C ILE A 278 -0.75 1.83 -25.64
N ARG A 279 -1.48 1.68 -26.75
CA ARG A 279 -2.24 0.46 -27.04
C ARG A 279 -1.36 -0.79 -27.05
N GLY A 280 -0.20 -0.76 -27.72
CA GLY A 280 0.71 -1.91 -27.76
C GLY A 280 1.25 -2.33 -26.39
N LYS A 281 1.46 -1.39 -25.46
CA LYS A 281 1.83 -1.71 -24.07
C LYS A 281 0.68 -2.35 -23.31
N LEU A 282 -0.54 -1.88 -23.54
CA LEU A 282 -1.72 -2.36 -22.83
C LEU A 282 -2.24 -3.70 -23.37
N GLU A 283 -2.06 -3.98 -24.66
CA GLU A 283 -2.34 -5.29 -25.28
C GLU A 283 -1.53 -6.42 -24.63
N ALA A 284 -0.38 -6.11 -24.03
CA ALA A 284 0.42 -7.08 -23.26
C ALA A 284 -0.18 -7.39 -21.87
N LYS A 285 -1.09 -6.56 -21.35
CA LYS A 285 -1.74 -6.74 -20.04
C LYS A 285 -3.10 -7.44 -20.15
N GLY A 286 -3.80 -7.26 -21.27
CA GLY A 286 -5.09 -7.88 -21.52
C GLY A 286 -5.69 -7.45 -22.86
N GLU A 287 -6.88 -7.96 -23.17
CA GLU A 287 -7.53 -7.64 -24.43
C GLU A 287 -8.04 -6.18 -24.43
N PRO A 288 -7.70 -5.37 -25.45
CA PRO A 288 -8.03 -3.96 -25.47
C PRO A 288 -9.53 -3.71 -25.73
N PHE A 289 -10.09 -2.76 -25.02
CA PHE A 289 -11.46 -2.28 -25.21
C PHE A 289 -11.50 -0.75 -25.08
N GLU A 290 -12.06 -0.07 -26.07
CA GLU A 290 -12.26 1.38 -25.98
C GLU A 290 -13.45 1.68 -25.07
N ALA A 291 -13.21 2.38 -23.96
CA ALA A 291 -14.27 2.76 -23.04
C ALA A 291 -15.08 3.91 -23.62
N HIS A 292 -16.37 3.68 -23.78
CA HIS A 292 -17.37 4.69 -24.12
C HIS A 292 -18.63 4.48 -23.28
N SER A 293 -19.39 5.55 -23.05
CA SER A 293 -20.64 5.47 -22.26
C SER A 293 -21.59 4.42 -22.85
N GLY A 294 -22.13 3.56 -21.99
CA GLY A 294 -22.99 2.43 -22.39
C GLY A 294 -22.28 1.26 -23.07
N GLY A 295 -20.96 1.34 -23.26
CA GLY A 295 -20.15 0.24 -23.79
C GLY A 295 -20.17 -0.96 -22.86
N GLN A 296 -20.15 -2.16 -23.44
CA GLN A 296 -20.13 -3.40 -22.68
C GLN A 296 -19.07 -4.34 -23.24
N THR A 297 -18.42 -5.08 -22.35
CA THR A 297 -17.43 -6.07 -22.71
C THR A 297 -17.58 -7.32 -21.85
N VAL A 298 -17.22 -8.48 -22.39
CA VAL A 298 -17.48 -9.78 -21.76
C VAL A 298 -16.18 -10.51 -21.50
N LEU A 299 -15.98 -10.94 -20.24
CA LEU A 299 -14.88 -11.80 -19.83
C LEU A 299 -15.45 -13.19 -19.55
N GLU A 300 -14.84 -14.22 -20.12
CA GLU A 300 -15.29 -15.60 -19.92
C GLU A 300 -14.14 -16.49 -19.48
N THR A 301 -14.39 -17.27 -18.43
CA THR A 301 -13.54 -18.36 -17.99
C THR A 301 -14.20 -19.70 -18.31
N ALA A 302 -13.68 -20.78 -17.73
CA ALA A 302 -14.30 -22.10 -17.80
C ALA A 302 -15.74 -22.11 -17.25
N THR A 303 -15.97 -21.54 -16.06
CA THR A 303 -17.25 -21.66 -15.34
C THR A 303 -17.97 -20.34 -15.10
N LEU A 304 -17.32 -19.20 -15.31
CA LEU A 304 -17.89 -17.88 -15.08
C LEU A 304 -17.91 -17.05 -16.37
N ARG A 305 -18.95 -16.23 -16.49
CA ARG A 305 -19.05 -15.15 -17.47
C ARG A 305 -19.29 -13.85 -16.71
N LEU A 306 -18.46 -12.85 -16.94
CA LEU A 306 -18.62 -11.50 -16.42
C LEU A 306 -18.91 -10.55 -17.58
N VAL A 307 -19.96 -9.74 -17.46
CA VAL A 307 -20.24 -8.61 -18.35
C VAL A 307 -19.90 -7.34 -17.58
N ALA A 308 -18.92 -6.60 -18.08
CA ALA A 308 -18.56 -5.28 -17.57
C ALA A 308 -19.19 -4.22 -18.46
N ARG A 309 -20.05 -3.38 -17.87
CA ARG A 309 -20.76 -2.30 -18.57
C ARG A 309 -20.31 -0.94 -18.03
N VAL A 310 -19.95 -0.04 -18.92
CA VAL A 310 -19.70 1.37 -18.62
C VAL A 310 -21.05 2.06 -18.43
N VAL A 311 -21.42 2.27 -17.17
CA VAL A 311 -22.68 2.95 -16.80
C VAL A 311 -22.54 4.44 -17.06
N ASP A 312 -21.44 5.03 -16.58
CA ASP A 312 -21.13 6.44 -16.74
C ASP A 312 -19.62 6.64 -16.82
N MET A 313 -19.20 7.66 -17.55
CA MET A 313 -17.80 8.06 -17.63
C MET A 313 -17.67 9.52 -18.03
N ALA A 314 -16.67 10.19 -17.45
CA ALA A 314 -16.29 11.52 -17.85
C ALA A 314 -14.78 11.58 -18.08
N TYR A 315 -14.36 12.24 -19.15
CA TYR A 315 -12.96 12.56 -19.35
C TYR A 315 -12.59 13.86 -18.63
N GLY A 316 -11.40 13.87 -18.05
CA GLY A 316 -10.87 15.07 -17.43
C GLY A 316 -10.44 16.11 -18.45
N GLN A 317 -10.56 17.37 -18.07
CA GLN A 317 -10.18 18.52 -18.89
C GLN A 317 -8.83 19.06 -18.43
N GLY A 318 -8.02 19.61 -19.33
CA GLY A 318 -6.74 20.21 -18.94
C GLY A 318 -5.75 20.36 -20.08
N ALA A 319 -4.46 20.41 -19.73
CA ALA A 319 -3.35 20.59 -20.67
C ALA A 319 -2.92 19.30 -21.40
N LEU A 320 -3.49 18.15 -21.04
CA LEU A 320 -3.28 16.88 -21.72
C LEU A 320 -4.17 16.77 -22.96
N PRO A 321 -3.87 15.87 -23.91
CA PRO A 321 -4.71 15.64 -25.08
C PRO A 321 -6.18 15.36 -24.70
N GLU A 322 -7.11 15.72 -25.58
CA GLU A 322 -8.53 15.45 -25.34
C GLU A 322 -8.80 13.94 -25.19
N SER A 323 -9.77 13.60 -24.34
CA SER A 323 -10.18 12.21 -24.10
C SER A 323 -9.02 11.28 -23.72
N SER A 324 -8.03 11.81 -23.00
CA SER A 324 -6.80 11.09 -22.64
C SER A 324 -6.78 10.48 -21.25
N TYR A 325 -7.62 10.96 -20.33
CA TYR A 325 -7.70 10.41 -18.99
C TYR A 325 -9.10 10.59 -18.41
N PHE A 326 -9.47 9.72 -17.48
CA PHE A 326 -10.79 9.72 -16.86
C PHE A 326 -10.83 10.63 -15.64
N ASP A 327 -11.86 11.46 -15.54
CA ASP A 327 -12.25 12.18 -14.32
C ASP A 327 -13.14 11.32 -13.43
N SER A 328 -14.03 10.55 -14.04
CA SER A 328 -14.84 9.53 -13.37
C SER A 328 -15.09 8.34 -14.30
N LEU A 329 -15.25 7.16 -13.70
CA LEU A 329 -15.67 5.95 -14.38
C LEU A 329 -16.52 5.11 -13.44
N VAL A 330 -17.72 4.74 -13.87
CA VAL A 330 -18.62 3.85 -13.14
C VAL A 330 -18.87 2.60 -14.00
N LEU A 331 -18.52 1.45 -13.44
CA LEU A 331 -18.68 0.15 -14.07
C LEU A 331 -19.67 -0.69 -13.29
N GLU A 332 -20.61 -1.30 -14.01
CA GLU A 332 -21.44 -2.39 -13.52
C GLU A 332 -20.78 -3.71 -13.95
N LEU A 333 -20.50 -4.58 -13.00
CA LEU A 333 -19.98 -5.92 -13.22
C LEU A 333 -21.08 -6.92 -12.90
N ALA A 334 -21.63 -7.59 -13.92
CA ALA A 334 -22.64 -8.62 -13.73
C ALA A 334 -22.03 -9.99 -14.05
N ILE A 335 -22.30 -10.99 -13.19
CA ILE A 335 -21.67 -12.31 -13.27
C ILE A 335 -22.72 -13.41 -13.42
N TRP A 336 -22.43 -14.39 -14.27
CA TRP A 336 -23.23 -15.59 -14.49
C TRP A 336 -22.37 -16.85 -14.41
N GLN A 337 -22.98 -17.95 -13.96
CA GLN A 337 -22.35 -19.27 -14.02
C GLN A 337 -22.66 -19.84 -15.38
N LYS A 338 -21.63 -20.28 -16.10
CA LYS A 338 -21.81 -21.03 -17.32
C LYS A 338 -22.41 -22.38 -16.94
N GLN A 339 -23.57 -22.70 -17.51
CA GLN A 339 -24.12 -24.04 -17.39
C GLN A 339 -23.16 -25.01 -18.12
N PRO A 340 -22.84 -26.17 -17.51
CA PRO A 340 -21.92 -27.14 -18.08
C PRO A 340 -22.41 -27.74 -19.40
#